data_AF-A0A6G1PBI0-F1
#
_entry.id   AF-A0A6G1PBI0-F1
#
_cell.length_a   1.000
_cell.length_b   1.000
_cell.length_c   1.000
_cell.angle_alpha   90.00
_cell.angle_beta   90.00
_cell.angle_gamma   90.00
#
_symmetry.space_group_name_H-M   'P 1'
#
loop_
_entity.id
_entity.type
_entity.pdbx_description
1 polymer ?
#
loop_
_entity_poly.entity_id
_entity_poly.type
_entity_poly.pdbx_seq_one_letter_code
_entity_poly.pdbx_strand_id
1 'polypeptide(L)'
;MFLSNAWLKITTANENGGLNAVYFYKMGGLCFKLSANFTVESNTISAVQPYAMSATLLKTGCPDCLVFFGKHTIGGSTYTTLQLMSRRSMVTNAELDEFKKQAECLNLYSPAFLEPEKGLCSDDLTQEIGTTDVTNVMNGMASEAFEKFNTIINSENGVQTLIKIISSGIDTLKNN
;
A
#
# COMPACT_ATOMS: atom_id res chain seq x y z
N MET A 1 -7.22 -0.46 -13.61
CA MET A 1 -6.99 -0.53 -12.14
C MET A 1 -6.37 0.78 -11.68
N PHE A 2 -6.80 1.35 -10.55
CA PHE A 2 -6.30 2.66 -10.07
C PHE A 2 -4.87 2.57 -9.53
N LEU A 3 -4.57 1.54 -8.74
CA LEU A 3 -3.20 1.12 -8.41
C LEU A 3 -2.66 0.26 -9.55
N SER A 4 -1.47 0.62 -10.06
CA SER A 4 -0.85 -0.06 -11.20
C SER A 4 0.40 -0.83 -10.82
N ASN A 5 1.15 -0.33 -9.83
CA ASN A 5 2.38 -0.93 -9.36
C ASN A 5 2.60 -0.56 -7.88
N ALA A 6 3.22 -1.46 -7.12
CA ALA A 6 3.62 -1.23 -5.74
C ALA A 6 4.99 -1.89 -5.48
N TRP A 7 5.87 -1.17 -4.79
CA TRP A 7 7.16 -1.66 -4.33
C TRP A 7 7.35 -1.32 -2.86
N LEU A 8 8.06 -2.17 -2.13
CA LEU A 8 8.28 -2.03 -0.70
C LEU A 8 9.76 -2.26 -0.38
N LYS A 9 10.38 -1.27 0.27
CA LYS A 9 11.72 -1.35 0.83
C LYS A 9 11.62 -1.49 2.34
N ILE A 10 12.13 -2.60 2.88
CA ILE A 10 12.13 -2.88 4.32
C ILE A 10 13.57 -2.92 4.80
N THR A 11 13.85 -2.26 5.92
CA THR A 11 15.14 -2.28 6.61
C THR A 11 14.91 -2.48 8.10
N THR A 12 15.89 -3.02 8.81
CA THR A 12 15.84 -3.14 10.27
C THR A 12 15.99 -1.76 10.92
N ALA A 13 15.20 -1.48 11.94
CA ALA A 13 15.40 -0.32 12.81
C ALA A 13 16.35 -0.66 13.97
N ASN A 14 16.77 0.36 14.72
CA ASN A 14 17.71 0.20 15.84
C ASN A 14 17.07 -0.45 17.08
N GLU A 15 15.74 -0.40 17.18
CA GLU A 15 14.97 -0.99 18.26
C GLU A 15 14.67 -2.48 18.00
N ASN A 16 14.56 -3.26 19.08
CA ASN A 16 14.32 -4.70 18.97
C ASN A 16 12.95 -4.97 18.31
N GLY A 17 12.95 -5.74 17.23
CA GLY A 17 11.75 -6.00 16.43
C GLY A 17 11.29 -4.82 15.58
N GLY A 18 12.01 -3.69 15.55
CA GLY A 18 11.65 -2.54 14.72
C GLY A 18 12.05 -2.70 13.26
N LEU A 19 11.19 -2.24 12.35
CA LEU A 19 11.41 -2.20 10.92
C LEU A 19 11.07 -0.81 10.38
N ASN A 20 11.92 -0.28 9.50
CA ASN A 20 11.58 0.88 8.68
C ASN A 20 11.15 0.40 7.30
N ALA A 21 9.96 0.81 6.88
CA ALA A 21 9.38 0.46 5.59
C ALA A 21 9.14 1.73 4.77
N VAL A 22 9.47 1.66 3.49
CA VAL A 22 9.13 2.68 2.50
C VAL A 22 8.34 2.01 1.39
N TYR A 23 7.08 2.40 1.28
CA TYR A 23 6.19 2.00 0.21
C TYR A 23 6.26 2.99 -0.94
N PHE A 24 6.23 2.45 -2.16
CA PHE A 24 6.16 3.20 -3.39
C PHE A 24 4.95 2.71 -4.16
N TYR A 25 4.06 3.62 -4.52
CA TYR A 25 2.82 3.31 -5.22
C TYR A 25 2.74 4.10 -6.52
N LYS A 26 2.33 3.43 -7.60
CA LYS A 26 1.96 4.09 -8.85
C LYS A 26 0.44 4.07 -9.01
N MET A 27 -0.19 5.23 -8.80
CA MET A 27 -1.64 5.38 -8.81
C MET A 27 -2.06 6.42 -9.85
N GLY A 28 -2.90 6.03 -10.81
CA GLY A 28 -3.35 6.95 -11.87
C GLY A 28 -2.22 7.58 -12.70
N GLY A 29 -1.07 6.90 -12.82
CA GLY A 29 0.11 7.41 -13.51
C GLY A 29 1.05 8.26 -12.65
N LEU A 30 0.63 8.62 -11.43
CA LEU A 30 1.44 9.39 -10.47
C LEU A 30 2.18 8.47 -9.50
N CYS A 31 3.37 8.89 -9.09
CA CYS A 31 4.20 8.17 -8.14
C CYS A 31 4.09 8.77 -6.73
N PHE A 32 3.85 7.91 -5.75
CA PHE A 32 3.72 8.27 -4.35
C PHE A 32 4.68 7.45 -3.48
N LYS A 33 5.23 8.08 -2.45
CA LYS A 33 6.07 7.43 -1.43
C LYS A 33 5.43 7.60 -0.06
N LEU A 34 5.41 6.54 0.73
CA LEU A 34 4.95 6.52 2.11
C LEU A 34 5.95 5.78 2.98
N SER A 35 6.46 6.45 4.01
CA SER A 35 7.31 5.82 5.02
C SER A 35 6.49 5.45 6.25
N ALA A 36 6.74 4.26 6.81
CA ALA A 36 6.10 3.79 8.03
C ALA A 36 7.08 2.96 8.85
N ASN A 37 6.95 3.05 10.16
CA ASN A 37 7.71 2.24 11.10
C ASN A 37 6.80 1.13 11.63
N PHE A 38 7.34 -0.08 11.63
CA PHE A 38 6.62 -1.26 12.10
C PHE A 38 7.37 -1.92 13.24
N THR A 39 6.62 -2.56 14.13
CA THR A 39 7.16 -3.51 15.10
C THR A 39 6.72 -4.91 14.72
N VAL A 40 7.64 -5.86 14.85
CA VAL A 40 7.38 -7.28 14.63
C VAL A 40 7.42 -8.00 15.96
N GLU A 41 6.32 -8.69 16.26
CA GLU A 41 6.23 -9.60 17.39
C GLU A 41 5.70 -10.95 16.90
N SER A 42 6.51 -12.00 17.04
CA SER A 42 6.23 -13.33 16.49
C SER A 42 5.98 -13.28 14.97
N ASN A 43 4.74 -13.50 14.53
CA ASN A 43 4.33 -13.40 13.13
C ASN A 43 3.39 -12.20 12.86
N THR A 44 3.30 -11.26 13.80
CA THR A 44 2.45 -10.08 13.67
C THR A 44 3.31 -8.84 13.45
N ILE A 45 2.92 -8.03 12.48
CA ILE A 45 3.53 -6.75 12.15
C ILE A 45 2.50 -5.68 12.46
N SER A 46 2.88 -4.67 13.25
CA SER A 46 2.00 -3.58 13.64
C SER A 46 2.67 -2.23 13.44
N ALA A 47 1.86 -1.21 13.17
CA ALA A 47 2.29 0.18 13.12
C ALA A 47 1.25 1.06 13.83
N VAL A 48 1.73 2.14 14.43
CA VAL A 48 0.88 3.18 15.04
C VAL A 48 0.69 4.36 14.07
N GLN A 49 1.70 4.63 13.22
CA GLN A 49 1.68 5.69 12.21
C GLN A 49 1.99 5.11 10.82
N PRO A 50 1.38 5.64 9.75
CA PRO A 50 0.47 6.80 9.71
C PRO A 50 -0.92 6.56 10.31
N TYR A 51 -1.34 5.30 10.47
CA TYR A 51 -2.54 4.92 11.20
C TYR A 51 -2.31 3.58 11.88
N ALA A 52 -3.10 3.30 12.92
CA ALA A 52 -3.03 2.04 13.64
C ALA A 52 -3.38 0.88 12.70
N MET A 53 -2.42 0.02 12.43
CA MET A 53 -2.60 -1.15 11.58
C MET A 53 -1.86 -2.35 12.14
N SER A 54 -2.42 -3.53 11.89
CA SER A 54 -1.80 -4.80 12.22
C SER A 54 -2.05 -5.78 11.08
N ALA A 55 -1.04 -6.57 10.75
CA ALA A 55 -1.09 -7.63 9.77
C ALA A 55 -0.34 -8.86 10.29
N THR A 56 -0.86 -10.04 9.97
CA THR A 56 -0.25 -11.33 10.25
C THR A 56 0.52 -11.81 9.03
N LEU A 57 1.77 -12.22 9.23
CA LEU A 57 2.56 -12.94 8.25
C LEU A 57 2.05 -14.37 8.14
N LEU A 58 1.55 -14.72 6.95
CA LEU A 58 1.17 -16.09 6.63
C LEU A 58 2.37 -16.86 6.08
N LYS A 59 2.39 -18.17 6.35
CA LYS A 59 3.40 -19.06 5.78
C LYS A 59 3.21 -19.16 4.27
N THR A 60 4.30 -19.26 3.53
CA THR A 60 4.30 -19.52 2.09
C THR A 60 5.44 -20.46 1.72
N GLY A 61 5.24 -21.27 0.68
CA GLY A 61 6.28 -22.09 0.06
C GLY A 61 7.32 -21.28 -0.73
N CYS A 62 7.05 -19.99 -0.99
CA CYS A 62 7.97 -19.09 -1.68
C CYS A 62 9.04 -18.54 -0.70
N PRO A 63 10.33 -18.92 -0.84
CA PRO A 63 11.37 -18.57 0.14
C PRO A 63 11.75 -17.07 0.14
N ASP A 64 11.43 -16.36 -0.93
CA ASP A 64 11.71 -14.93 -1.11
C ASP A 64 10.44 -14.08 -1.19
N CYS A 65 9.29 -14.63 -0.78
CA CYS A 65 8.03 -13.90 -0.68
C CYS A 65 7.59 -13.66 0.76
N LEU A 66 6.78 -12.63 0.95
CA LEU A 66 6.03 -12.36 2.17
C LEU A 66 4.55 -12.30 1.84
N VAL A 67 3.73 -12.96 2.67
CA VAL A 67 2.27 -12.88 2.60
C VAL A 67 1.76 -12.17 3.85
N PHE A 68 1.12 -11.02 3.65
CA PHE A 68 0.52 -10.23 4.72
C PHE A 68 -0.99 -10.40 4.69
N PHE A 69 -1.58 -10.73 5.82
CA PHE A 69 -3.02 -10.76 6.03
C PHE A 69 -3.41 -9.73 7.07
N GLY A 70 -4.26 -8.77 6.70
CA GLY A 70 -4.67 -7.68 7.57
C GLY A 70 -6.18 -7.58 7.68
N LYS A 71 -6.64 -7.09 8.83
CA LYS A 71 -8.02 -6.59 9.01
C LYS A 71 -7.93 -5.18 9.55
N HIS A 72 -8.43 -4.24 8.78
CA HIS A 72 -8.33 -2.82 9.08
C HIS A 72 -9.71 -2.20 9.08
N THR A 73 -10.06 -1.48 10.14
CA THR A 73 -11.28 -0.69 10.16
C THR A 73 -10.93 0.74 9.77
N ILE A 74 -11.53 1.21 8.67
CA ILE A 74 -11.32 2.57 8.17
C ILE A 74 -12.70 3.17 7.87
N GLY A 75 -13.10 4.23 8.57
CA GLY A 75 -14.37 4.91 8.32
C GLY A 75 -15.58 4.03 8.64
N GLY A 76 -15.51 3.29 9.75
CA GLY A 76 -16.55 2.36 10.18
C GLY A 76 -16.69 1.09 9.33
N SER A 77 -15.91 0.95 8.24
CA SER A 77 -15.90 -0.23 7.38
C SER A 77 -14.68 -1.10 7.67
N THR A 78 -14.89 -2.41 7.82
CA THR A 78 -13.80 -3.38 8.02
C THR A 78 -13.37 -3.94 6.67
N TYR A 79 -12.10 -3.71 6.33
CA TYR A 79 -11.45 -4.23 5.13
C TYR A 79 -10.55 -5.39 5.52
N THR A 80 -10.69 -6.51 4.80
CA THR A 80 -9.75 -7.62 4.89
C THR A 80 -8.80 -7.55 3.72
N THR A 81 -7.50 -7.57 3.99
CA THR A 81 -6.46 -7.48 2.98
C THR A 81 -5.63 -8.76 2.99
N LEU A 82 -5.26 -9.22 1.80
CA LEU A 82 -4.29 -10.29 1.61
C LEU A 82 -3.34 -9.84 0.49
N GLN A 83 -2.06 -9.77 0.79
CA GLN A 83 -1.05 -9.27 -0.14
C GLN A 83 0.16 -10.21 -0.16
N LEU A 84 0.60 -10.57 -1.37
CA LEU A 84 1.87 -11.24 -1.60
C LEU A 84 2.86 -10.26 -2.21
N MET A 85 4.05 -10.17 -1.60
CA MET A 85 5.19 -9.41 -2.11
C MET A 85 6.34 -10.38 -2.36
N SER A 86 7.02 -10.26 -3.50
CA SER A 86 8.21 -11.03 -3.84
C SER A 86 9.41 -10.11 -4.01
N ARG A 87 10.62 -10.62 -3.76
CA ARG A 87 11.86 -9.94 -4.17
C ARG A 87 12.03 -9.89 -5.69
N ARG A 88 11.36 -10.76 -6.43
CA ARG A 88 11.37 -10.83 -7.89
C ARG A 88 10.24 -9.97 -8.47
N SER A 89 10.41 -9.56 -9.73
CA SER A 89 9.35 -8.88 -10.50
C SER A 89 8.15 -9.78 -10.81
N MET A 90 8.35 -11.10 -10.82
CA MET A 90 7.31 -12.10 -11.09
C MET A 90 7.52 -13.33 -10.21
N VAL A 91 6.40 -13.88 -9.73
CA VAL A 91 6.34 -15.19 -9.10
C VAL A 91 6.04 -16.27 -10.13
N THR A 92 6.35 -17.52 -9.78
CA THR A 92 6.00 -18.68 -10.59
C THR A 92 4.50 -18.98 -10.51
N ASN A 93 3.99 -19.76 -11.47
CA ASN A 93 2.59 -20.20 -11.44
C ASN A 93 2.25 -21.01 -10.18
N ALA A 94 3.18 -21.83 -9.69
CA ALA A 94 2.96 -22.63 -8.49
C ALA A 94 2.80 -21.75 -7.24
N GLU A 95 3.65 -20.74 -7.08
CA GLU A 95 3.57 -19.75 -5.99
C GLU A 95 2.27 -18.92 -6.08
N LEU A 96 1.86 -18.58 -7.32
CA LEU A 96 0.62 -17.88 -7.57
C LEU A 96 -0.61 -18.71 -7.18
N ASP A 97 -0.61 -20.00 -7.52
CA ASP A 97 -1.71 -20.90 -7.21
C ASP A 97 -1.79 -21.23 -5.72
N GLU A 98 -0.65 -21.29 -5.02
CA GLU A 98 -0.62 -21.33 -3.56
C GLU A 98 -1.29 -20.09 -2.96
N PHE A 99 -0.96 -18.90 -3.46
CA PHE A 99 -1.54 -17.65 -2.98
C PHE A 99 -3.05 -17.55 -3.24
N LYS A 100 -3.53 -18.01 -4.42
CA LYS A 100 -4.97 -18.09 -4.71
C LYS A 100 -5.68 -19.02 -3.73
N LYS A 101 -5.11 -20.19 -3.42
CA LYS A 101 -5.67 -21.12 -2.42
C LYS A 101 -5.73 -20.48 -1.03
N GLN A 102 -4.75 -19.67 -0.65
CA GLN A 102 -4.82 -18.91 0.61
C GLN A 102 -5.98 -17.93 0.61
N ALA A 103 -6.21 -17.21 -0.50
CA ALA A 103 -7.36 -16.31 -0.65
C ALA A 103 -8.70 -17.08 -0.53
N GLU A 104 -8.81 -18.24 -1.19
CA GLU A 104 -10.00 -19.11 -1.12
C GLU A 104 -10.26 -19.61 0.31
N CYS A 105 -9.23 -20.09 1.00
CA CYS A 105 -9.33 -20.52 2.41
C CYS A 105 -9.82 -19.41 3.34
N LEU A 106 -9.49 -18.16 3.02
CA LEU A 106 -9.89 -16.96 3.77
C LEU A 106 -11.24 -16.38 3.30
N ASN A 107 -11.91 -17.04 2.34
CA ASN A 107 -13.14 -16.56 1.70
C ASN A 107 -13.01 -15.15 1.10
N LEU A 108 -11.85 -14.86 0.49
CA LEU A 108 -11.60 -13.61 -0.21
C LEU A 108 -11.87 -13.76 -1.72
N TYR A 109 -12.15 -12.64 -2.38
CA TYR A 109 -12.23 -12.59 -3.84
C TYR A 109 -10.89 -12.95 -4.49
N SER A 110 -10.94 -13.36 -5.76
CA SER A 110 -9.73 -13.63 -6.54
C SER A 110 -8.78 -12.42 -6.49
N PRO A 111 -7.49 -12.65 -6.18
CA PRO A 111 -6.53 -11.56 -6.08
C PRO A 111 -6.39 -10.78 -7.40
N ALA A 112 -6.24 -9.46 -7.29
CA ALA A 112 -5.80 -8.64 -8.40
C ALA A 112 -4.27 -8.73 -8.54
N PHE A 113 -3.78 -8.78 -9.77
CA PHE A 113 -2.35 -8.82 -10.06
C PHE A 113 -1.89 -7.46 -10.59
N LEU A 114 -0.81 -6.95 -10.00
CA LEU A 114 -0.15 -5.75 -10.49
C LEU A 114 0.69 -6.10 -11.72
N GLU A 115 0.81 -5.15 -12.64
CA GLU A 115 1.57 -5.33 -13.88
C GLU A 115 3.01 -4.83 -13.66
N PRO A 116 3.99 -5.73 -13.50
CA PRO A 116 5.38 -5.33 -13.24
C PRO A 116 6.00 -4.55 -14.41
N GLU A 117 5.48 -4.75 -15.63
CA GLU A 117 5.96 -4.11 -16.86
C GLU A 117 5.61 -2.62 -16.95
N LYS A 118 4.66 -2.11 -16.15
CA LYS A 118 4.25 -0.69 -16.16
C LYS A 118 5.24 0.27 -15.47
N GLY A 119 6.42 -0.23 -15.11
CA GLY A 119 7.51 0.51 -14.48
C GLY A 119 7.25 0.77 -12.99
N LEU A 120 8.26 0.47 -12.17
CA LEU A 120 8.30 0.81 -10.74
C LEU A 120 8.49 2.33 -10.58
N CYS A 121 7.96 2.92 -9.52
CA CYS A 121 8.39 4.26 -9.11
C CYS A 121 9.84 4.16 -8.59
N SER A 122 10.73 5.04 -9.09
CA SER A 122 12.13 5.07 -8.65
C SER A 122 12.27 5.88 -7.35
N ASP A 123 13.26 5.52 -6.54
CA ASP A 123 13.74 6.32 -5.38
C ASP A 123 14.46 7.59 -5.88
N ASP A 124 14.93 7.60 -7.14
CA ASP A 124 15.59 8.73 -7.77
C ASP A 124 14.60 9.77 -8.30
N LEU A 125 14.64 10.96 -7.72
CA LEU A 125 13.86 12.16 -8.08
C LEU A 125 14.19 12.72 -9.48
N THR A 126 15.02 12.05 -10.28
CA THR A 126 15.63 12.57 -11.51
C THR A 126 14.91 12.18 -12.80
N GLN A 127 13.84 11.36 -12.76
CA GLN A 127 12.98 11.12 -13.93
C GLN A 127 11.69 11.97 -13.87
N GLU A 128 11.20 12.35 -15.05
CA GLU A 128 10.21 13.41 -15.36
C GLU A 128 8.87 13.39 -14.58
N ILE A 129 8.62 12.39 -13.74
CA ILE A 129 7.50 12.33 -12.80
C ILE A 129 8.08 12.20 -11.39
N GLY A 130 8.27 13.33 -10.70
CA GLY A 130 8.76 13.33 -9.33
C GLY A 130 7.88 12.49 -8.40
N THR A 131 8.50 11.64 -7.57
CA THR A 131 7.79 10.88 -6.53
C THR A 131 7.29 11.84 -5.45
N THR A 132 5.97 11.86 -5.23
CA THR A 132 5.36 12.70 -4.19
C THR A 132 5.42 11.97 -2.85
N ASP A 133 6.13 12.52 -1.87
CA ASP A 133 6.15 11.98 -0.51
C ASP A 133 4.89 12.41 0.24
N VAL A 134 4.05 11.44 0.61
CA VAL A 134 2.80 11.66 1.33
C VAL A 134 2.90 11.31 2.81
N THR A 135 4.09 11.00 3.32
CA THR A 135 4.31 10.54 4.71
C THR A 135 3.78 11.54 5.73
N ASN A 136 4.20 12.81 5.63
CA ASN A 136 3.77 13.84 6.58
C ASN A 136 2.28 14.17 6.46
N VAL A 137 1.72 14.11 5.26
CA VAL A 137 0.29 14.31 5.03
C VAL A 137 -0.50 13.20 5.72
N MET A 138 -0.09 11.95 5.55
CA MET A 138 -0.74 10.79 6.15
C MET A 138 -0.59 10.76 7.68
N ASN A 139 0.59 11.13 8.21
CA ASN A 139 0.82 11.22 9.66
C ASN A 139 0.04 12.39 10.30
N GLY A 140 -0.10 13.50 9.58
CA GLY A 140 -0.84 14.68 10.04
C GLY A 140 -2.34 14.57 9.85
N MET A 141 -2.81 13.62 9.04
CA MET A 141 -4.23 13.33 8.89
C MET A 141 -4.75 12.68 10.17
N ALA A 142 -5.59 13.41 10.90
CA ALA A 142 -6.36 12.83 12.00
C ALA A 142 -7.13 11.59 11.50
N SER A 143 -7.26 10.57 12.35
CA SER A 143 -7.97 9.33 12.01
C SER A 143 -9.34 9.64 11.38
N GLU A 144 -10.11 10.56 11.97
CA GLU A 144 -11.42 11.00 11.44
C GLU A 144 -11.36 11.62 10.04
N ALA A 145 -10.28 12.33 9.70
CA ALA A 145 -10.08 12.89 8.36
C ALA A 145 -9.73 11.79 7.35
N PHE A 146 -8.92 10.80 7.75
CA PHE A 146 -8.64 9.60 6.95
C PHE A 146 -9.91 8.76 6.74
N GLU A 147 -10.75 8.64 7.75
CA GLU A 147 -12.05 7.99 7.65
C GLU A 147 -12.96 8.67 6.64
N LYS A 148 -13.11 10.00 6.71
CA LYS A 148 -13.89 10.77 5.73
C LYS A 148 -13.32 10.65 4.33
N PHE A 149 -12.00 10.71 4.19
CA PHE A 149 -11.30 10.52 2.92
C PHE A 149 -11.55 9.14 2.33
N ASN A 150 -11.48 8.08 3.14
CA ASN A 150 -11.76 6.72 2.71
C ASN A 150 -13.22 6.55 2.27
N THR A 151 -14.17 7.16 2.99
CA THR A 151 -15.58 7.19 2.59
C THR A 151 -15.76 7.88 1.23
N ILE A 152 -15.06 8.99 0.99
CA ILE A 152 -15.10 9.69 -0.30
C ILE A 152 -14.55 8.80 -1.40
N ILE A 153 -13.37 8.19 -1.25
CA ILE A 153 -12.76 7.33 -2.29
C ILE A 153 -13.66 6.15 -2.68
N ASN A 154 -14.31 5.52 -1.70
CA ASN A 154 -15.13 4.33 -1.92
C ASN A 154 -16.57 4.64 -2.34
N SER A 155 -16.95 5.92 -2.42
CA SER A 155 -18.26 6.33 -2.94
C SER A 155 -18.36 6.15 -4.45
N GLU A 156 -19.58 6.05 -4.96
CA GLU A 156 -19.82 6.04 -6.41
C GLU A 156 -19.29 7.35 -7.02
N ASN A 157 -18.30 7.24 -7.92
CA ASN A 157 -17.50 8.36 -8.47
C ASN A 157 -16.53 9.05 -7.49
N GLY A 158 -16.26 8.45 -6.34
CA GLY A 158 -15.33 8.94 -5.32
C GLY A 158 -13.92 9.23 -5.83
N VAL A 159 -13.33 8.26 -6.54
CA VAL A 159 -12.00 8.40 -7.16
C VAL A 159 -11.96 9.54 -8.19
N GLN A 160 -13.00 9.68 -9.00
CA GLN A 160 -13.11 10.77 -9.98
C GLN A 160 -13.22 12.14 -9.29
N THR A 161 -13.97 12.19 -8.19
CA THR A 161 -14.11 13.39 -7.35
C THR A 161 -12.77 13.77 -6.72
N LEU A 162 -12.02 12.78 -6.21
CA LEU A 162 -10.69 13.01 -5.66
C LEU A 162 -9.69 13.49 -6.71
N ILE A 163 -9.68 12.87 -7.90
CA ILE A 163 -8.86 13.33 -9.04
C ILE A 163 -9.18 14.79 -9.36
N LYS A 164 -10.47 15.14 -9.46
CA LYS A 164 -10.88 16.54 -9.69
C LYS A 164 -10.37 17.48 -8.61
N ILE A 165 -10.47 17.13 -7.33
CA ILE A 165 -9.98 17.97 -6.23
C ILE A 165 -8.47 18.19 -6.34
N ILE A 166 -7.70 17.13 -6.60
CA ILE A 166 -6.24 17.20 -6.75
C ILE A 166 -5.87 18.06 -7.96
N SER A 167 -6.49 17.81 -9.12
CA SER A 167 -6.26 18.60 -10.34
C SER A 167 -6.60 20.08 -10.13
N SER A 168 -7.72 20.38 -9.47
CA SER A 168 -8.14 21.76 -9.16
C SER A 168 -7.13 22.48 -8.26
N GLY A 169 -6.60 21.78 -7.25
CA GLY A 169 -5.58 22.32 -6.35
C GLY A 169 -4.26 22.62 -7.06
N ILE A 170 -3.85 21.76 -7.99
CA ILE A 170 -2.64 21.95 -8.80
C ILE A 170 -2.79 23.15 -9.74
N ASP A 171 -3.96 23.35 -10.35
CA ASP A 171 -4.21 24.52 -11.21
C ASP A 171 -4.23 25.84 -10.43
N THR A 172 -4.61 25.80 -9.15
CA THR A 172 -4.60 26.98 -8.27
C THR A 172 -3.18 27.37 -7.84
N LEU A 173 -2.26 26.39 -7.76
CA LEU A 173 -0.85 26.61 -7.45
C LEU A 173 -0.02 27.06 -8.67
N LYS A 174 -0.45 26.78 -9.90
CA LYS A 174 0.20 27.26 -11.13
C LYS A 174 -0.15 28.69 -11.51
N ASN A 175 -1.19 29.27 -10.90
CA ASN A 175 -1.69 30.62 -11.20
C ASN A 175 -1.34 31.65 -10.10
N ASN A 176 -0.40 31.33 -9.20
CA ASN A 176 0.26 32.26 -8.28
C ASN A 176 1.78 32.11 -8.41
#